data_AF-A0A349DSH3-F1
#
_entry.id   AF-A0A349DSH3-F1
#
_cell.length_a   1.000
_cell.length_b   1.000
_cell.length_c   1.000
_cell.angle_alpha   90.00
_cell.angle_beta   90.00
_cell.angle_gamma   90.00
#
_symmetry.space_group_name_H-M   'P 1'
#
loop_
_entity.id
_entity.type
_entity.pdbx_description
1 polymer ?
#
loop_
_entity_poly.entity_id
_entity_poly.type
_entity_poly.pdbx_seq_one_letter_code
_entity_poly.pdbx_strand_id
1 'polypeptide(L)'
;MKHYKSKYSEVDFDENFQLLTVTWNPNTEDMDSDTFRKELLSKIELVKHYKPQFHLIDSREFHYVISPDEQIWVSENIFPGYAQNGVRQLAFLVSEDFIAQLSISQSIEEDKTAAFRVKYFSDMVEAKSWLFELDKVS
;
A
#
# COMPACT_ATOMS: atom_id res chain seq x y z
N MET A 1 12.97 -4.07 -14.38
CA MET A 1 12.57 -3.43 -13.11
C MET A 1 12.83 -1.94 -13.23
N LYS A 2 11.84 -1.11 -12.88
CA LYS A 2 11.96 0.35 -12.87
C LYS A 2 11.93 0.79 -11.42
N HIS A 3 12.89 1.64 -11.03
CA HIS A 3 13.10 2.05 -9.64
C HIS A 3 13.03 3.57 -9.53
N TYR A 4 12.28 4.06 -8.54
CA TYR A 4 12.17 5.47 -8.18
C TYR A 4 12.44 5.65 -6.70
N LYS A 5 13.07 6.76 -6.33
CA LYS A 5 13.43 7.04 -4.94
C LYS A 5 13.17 8.50 -4.60
N SER A 6 12.58 8.72 -3.44
CA SER A 6 12.47 10.03 -2.78
C SER A 6 13.24 10.02 -1.45
N LYS A 7 13.18 11.12 -0.68
CA LYS A 7 13.71 11.14 0.71
C LYS A 7 13.04 10.08 1.58
N TYR A 8 11.78 9.75 1.28
CA TYR A 8 10.89 9.07 2.19
C TYR A 8 10.45 7.68 1.75
N SER A 9 10.55 7.38 0.45
CA SER A 9 10.17 6.08 -0.06
C SER A 9 10.99 5.66 -1.27
N GLU A 10 11.00 4.36 -1.50
CA GLU A 10 11.45 3.73 -2.73
C GLU A 10 10.26 3.09 -3.43
N VAL A 11 10.27 3.05 -4.75
CA VAL A 11 9.20 2.46 -5.56
C VAL A 11 9.82 1.58 -6.64
N ASP A 12 9.42 0.32 -6.65
CA ASP A 12 9.85 -0.66 -7.63
C ASP A 12 8.64 -1.15 -8.43
N PHE A 13 8.77 -1.16 -9.76
CA PHE A 13 7.79 -1.78 -10.64
C PHE A 13 8.38 -3.02 -11.32
N ASP A 14 7.72 -4.15 -11.08
CA ASP A 14 7.96 -5.43 -11.73
C ASP A 14 6.91 -5.67 -12.82
N GLU A 15 7.35 -5.56 -14.08
CA GLU A 15 6.50 -5.74 -15.25
C GLU A 15 6.01 -7.17 -15.43
N ASN A 16 6.79 -8.18 -15.00
CA ASN A 16 6.41 -9.59 -15.16
C ASN A 16 5.23 -9.94 -14.28
N PHE A 17 5.21 -9.39 -13.07
CA PHE A 17 4.14 -9.60 -12.10
C PHE A 17 3.08 -8.49 -12.11
N GLN A 18 3.28 -7.41 -12.87
CA GLN A 18 2.44 -6.20 -12.81
C GLN A 18 2.30 -5.66 -11.37
N LEU A 19 3.41 -5.74 -10.62
CA LEU A 19 3.48 -5.39 -9.20
C LEU A 19 4.20 -4.06 -9.04
N LEU A 20 3.52 -3.10 -8.39
CA LEU A 20 4.15 -1.91 -7.85
C LEU A 20 4.42 -2.10 -6.35
N THR A 21 5.67 -1.99 -5.94
CA THR A 21 6.07 -2.01 -4.53
C THR A 21 6.49 -0.62 -4.09
N VAL A 22 5.92 -0.11 -3.01
CA VAL A 22 6.33 1.12 -2.36
C VAL A 22 6.88 0.76 -0.99
N THR A 23 8.14 1.12 -0.72
CA THR A 23 8.77 0.91 0.58
C THR A 23 9.01 2.26 1.23
N TRP A 24 8.28 2.54 2.31
CA TRP A 24 8.50 3.71 3.15
C TRP A 24 9.70 3.51 4.06
N ASN A 25 10.35 4.61 4.44
CA ASN A 25 11.53 4.58 5.29
C ASN A 25 11.37 5.46 6.54
N PRO A 26 12.27 5.33 7.54
CA PRO A 26 12.16 6.02 8.82
C PRO A 26 12.14 7.55 8.73
N ASN A 27 12.69 8.14 7.66
CA ASN A 27 12.70 9.60 7.48
C ASN A 27 11.28 10.19 7.37
N THR A 28 10.26 9.33 7.22
CA THR A 28 8.86 9.74 7.29
C THR A 28 8.49 10.43 8.60
N GLU A 29 9.26 10.23 9.68
CA GLU A 29 9.10 10.99 10.94
C GLU A 29 9.20 12.51 10.76
N ASP A 30 9.97 12.98 9.77
CA ASP A 30 10.15 14.40 9.45
C ASP A 30 9.04 14.98 8.56
N MET A 31 8.06 14.17 8.13
CA MET A 31 7.03 14.64 7.22
C MET A 31 6.08 15.63 7.88
N ASP A 32 5.63 16.59 7.06
CA ASP A 32 4.41 17.34 7.31
C ASP A 32 3.26 16.83 6.40
N SER A 33 2.05 17.30 6.67
CA SER A 33 0.84 16.90 5.94
C SER A 33 0.93 17.19 4.44
N ASP A 34 1.54 18.33 4.06
CA ASP A 34 1.71 18.71 2.66
C ASP A 34 2.66 17.76 1.92
N THR A 35 3.74 17.35 2.58
CA THR A 35 4.70 16.38 2.07
C THR A 35 4.07 15.01 1.94
N PHE A 36 3.32 14.57 2.96
CA PHE A 36 2.58 13.30 2.94
C PHE A 36 1.63 13.23 1.74
N ARG A 37 0.81 14.27 1.53
CA ARG A 37 -0.11 14.34 0.38
C ARG A 37 0.64 14.34 -0.95
N LYS A 38 1.74 15.09 -1.07
CA LYS A 38 2.56 15.12 -2.30
C LYS A 38 3.18 13.77 -2.62
N GLU A 39 3.70 13.05 -1.62
CA GLU A 39 4.25 11.71 -1.82
C GLU A 39 3.16 10.76 -2.33
N LEU A 40 1.96 10.76 -1.74
CA LEU A 40 0.86 9.90 -2.19
C LEU A 40 0.35 10.26 -3.59
N LEU A 41 0.21 11.54 -3.91
CA LEU A 41 -0.15 12.00 -5.27
C LEU A 41 0.91 11.55 -6.30
N SER A 42 2.20 11.59 -5.94
CA SER A 42 3.26 11.07 -6.82
C SER A 42 3.09 9.57 -7.10
N LYS A 43 2.61 8.79 -6.12
CA LYS A 43 2.35 7.35 -6.30
C LYS A 43 1.15 7.11 -7.22
N ILE A 44 0.11 7.95 -7.17
CA ILE A 44 -0.99 7.88 -8.15
C ILE A 44 -0.46 8.06 -9.57
N GLU A 45 0.43 9.03 -9.82
CA GLU A 45 0.98 9.22 -11.16
C GLU A 45 1.79 8.02 -11.64
N LEU A 46 2.53 7.34 -10.75
CA LEU A 46 3.21 6.08 -11.06
C LEU A 46 2.21 4.96 -11.36
N VAL A 47 1.14 4.82 -10.57
CA VAL A 47 0.07 3.84 -10.81
C VAL A 47 -0.64 4.12 -12.14
N LYS A 48 -0.90 5.38 -12.49
CA LYS A 48 -1.50 5.77 -13.76
C LYS A 48 -0.58 5.48 -14.96
N HIS A 49 0.72 5.68 -14.78
CA HIS A 49 1.72 5.43 -15.81
C HIS A 49 1.94 3.93 -16.05
N TYR A 50 2.09 3.14 -14.99
CA TYR A 50 2.41 1.72 -15.06
C TYR A 50 1.20 0.79 -15.11
N LYS A 51 0.04 1.25 -14.63
CA LYS A 51 -1.21 0.49 -14.50
C LYS A 51 -1.01 -0.89 -13.85
N PRO A 52 -0.36 -0.95 -12.66
CA PRO A 52 -0.13 -2.21 -11.96
C PRO A 52 -1.46 -2.87 -11.59
N GLN A 53 -1.51 -4.20 -11.63
CA GLN A 53 -2.65 -4.97 -11.13
C GLN A 53 -2.54 -5.20 -9.62
N PHE A 54 -1.29 -5.29 -9.13
CA PHE A 54 -0.97 -5.56 -7.73
C PHE A 54 -0.14 -4.43 -7.16
N HIS A 55 -0.44 -4.07 -5.91
CA HIS A 55 0.29 -3.02 -5.20
C HIS A 55 0.68 -3.56 -3.83
N LEU A 56 1.95 -3.43 -3.47
CA LEU A 56 2.48 -3.77 -2.15
C LEU A 56 3.03 -2.50 -1.51
N ILE A 57 2.57 -2.18 -0.31
CA ILE A 57 3.06 -1.04 0.48
C ILE A 57 3.78 -1.60 1.69
N ASP A 58 5.09 -1.43 1.76
CA ASP A 58 5.89 -1.71 2.95
C ASP A 58 5.96 -0.47 3.83
N SER A 59 5.22 -0.53 4.94
CA SER A 59 5.04 0.55 5.92
C SER A 59 5.59 0.18 7.30
N ARG A 60 6.42 -0.87 7.41
CA ARG A 60 7.00 -1.29 8.69
C ARG A 60 7.86 -0.21 9.34
N GLU A 61 8.52 0.60 8.53
CA GLU A 61 9.37 1.74 8.95
C GLU A 61 8.69 3.10 8.69
N PHE A 62 7.36 3.13 8.56
CA PHE A 62 6.62 4.38 8.36
C PHE A 62 6.28 5.00 9.73
N HIS A 63 6.86 6.17 10.01
CA HIS A 63 6.80 6.82 11.33
C HIS A 63 5.99 8.12 11.36
N TYR A 64 5.43 8.57 10.22
CA TYR A 64 4.54 9.73 10.20
C TYR A 64 3.19 9.40 10.86
N VAL A 65 2.70 10.29 11.72
CA VAL A 65 1.39 10.12 12.38
C VAL A 65 0.29 10.66 11.48
N ILE A 66 -0.46 9.74 10.86
CA ILE A 66 -1.59 10.08 9.99
C ILE A 66 -2.79 10.50 10.86
N SER A 67 -3.23 11.73 10.72
CA SER A 67 -4.42 12.26 11.40
C SER A 67 -5.73 11.67 10.84
N PRO A 68 -6.85 11.70 11.60
CA PRO A 68 -8.14 11.23 11.10
C PRO A 68 -8.58 11.91 9.80
N ASP A 69 -8.37 13.22 9.66
CA ASP A 69 -8.71 13.97 8.45
C ASP A 69 -7.88 13.51 7.24
N GLU A 70 -6.62 13.15 7.46
CA GLU A 70 -5.76 12.60 6.41
C GLU A 70 -6.18 11.17 6.03
N GLN A 71 -6.64 10.35 6.98
CA GLN A 71 -7.18 9.02 6.66
C GLN A 71 -8.42 9.13 5.75
N ILE A 72 -9.32 10.06 6.06
CA ILE A 72 -10.49 10.36 5.20
C ILE A 72 -10.01 10.84 3.83
N TRP A 73 -9.05 11.76 3.79
CA TRP A 73 -8.51 12.25 2.52
C TRP A 73 -7.89 11.12 1.68
N VAL A 74 -7.16 10.18 2.29
CA VAL A 74 -6.59 9.01 1.61
C VAL A 74 -7.69 8.11 1.04
N SER A 75 -8.74 7.80 1.82
CA SER A 75 -9.82 6.94 1.37
C SER A 75 -10.65 7.56 0.25
N GLU A 76 -10.79 8.88 0.22
CA GLU A 76 -11.57 9.61 -0.81
C GLU A 76 -10.77 9.93 -2.08
N ASN A 77 -9.45 10.13 -1.97
CA ASN A 77 -8.64 10.65 -3.09
C ASN A 77 -7.60 9.64 -3.61
N ILE A 78 -7.03 8.82 -2.73
CA ILE A 78 -5.91 7.95 -3.08
C ILE A 78 -6.39 6.57 -3.51
N PHE A 79 -7.21 5.92 -2.68
CA PHE A 79 -7.71 4.57 -2.99
C PHE A 79 -8.57 4.53 -4.27
N PRO A 80 -9.50 5.47 -4.52
CA PRO A 80 -10.24 5.51 -5.78
C PRO A 80 -9.30 5.72 -6.98
N GLY A 81 -8.25 6.53 -6.81
CA GLY A 81 -7.21 6.73 -7.82
C GLY A 81 -6.48 5.43 -8.18
N TYR A 82 -6.15 4.60 -7.19
CA TYR A 82 -5.54 3.28 -7.44
C TYR A 82 -6.50 2.35 -8.19
N ALA A 83 -7.75 2.26 -7.73
CA ALA A 83 -8.76 1.40 -8.33
C ALA A 83 -9.03 1.76 -9.81
N GLN A 84 -9.24 3.04 -10.09
CA GLN A 84 -9.52 3.54 -11.45
C GLN A 84 -8.37 3.33 -12.42
N ASN A 85 -7.14 3.18 -11.90
CA ASN A 85 -5.94 2.98 -12.71
C ASN A 85 -5.47 1.52 -12.74
N GLY A 86 -6.31 0.57 -12.31
CA GLY A 86 -6.14 -0.86 -12.59
C GLY A 86 -5.70 -1.73 -11.41
N VAL A 87 -5.46 -1.14 -10.22
CA VAL A 87 -5.12 -1.91 -9.02
C VAL A 87 -6.32 -2.75 -8.58
N ARG A 88 -6.08 -4.05 -8.37
CA ARG A 88 -7.10 -5.04 -7.94
C ARG A 88 -6.85 -5.57 -6.55
N GLN A 89 -5.58 -5.64 -6.13
CA GLN A 89 -5.17 -6.08 -4.81
C GLN A 89 -4.09 -5.16 -4.25
N LEU A 90 -4.27 -4.77 -3.00
CA LEU A 90 -3.34 -3.95 -2.23
C LEU A 90 -2.94 -4.70 -0.96
N ALA A 91 -1.67 -5.01 -0.82
CA ALA A 91 -1.12 -5.59 0.41
C ALA A 91 -0.35 -4.52 1.19
N PHE A 92 -0.64 -4.41 2.48
CA PHE A 92 0.15 -3.61 3.41
C PHE A 92 1.05 -4.52 4.25
N LEU A 93 2.36 -4.28 4.22
CA LEU A 93 3.28 -4.79 5.23
C LEU A 93 3.38 -3.81 6.37
N VAL A 94 3.09 -4.29 7.56
CA VAL A 94 3.03 -3.54 8.81
C VAL A 94 3.76 -4.32 9.90
N SER A 95 4.04 -3.70 11.04
CA SER A 95 4.69 -4.39 12.15
C SER A 95 3.78 -5.49 12.74
N GLU A 96 4.39 -6.50 13.38
CA GLU A 96 3.63 -7.55 14.07
C GLU A 96 2.72 -6.99 15.15
N ASP A 97 3.18 -5.98 15.89
CA ASP A 97 2.39 -5.27 16.90
C ASP A 97 1.14 -4.64 16.29
N PHE A 98 1.23 -4.06 15.09
CA PHE A 98 0.09 -3.48 14.40
C PHE A 98 -0.90 -4.55 13.92
N ILE A 99 -0.42 -5.68 13.36
CA ILE A 99 -1.28 -6.82 13.01
C ILE A 99 -2.02 -7.35 14.25
N ALA A 100 -1.34 -7.47 15.39
CA ALA A 100 -1.95 -7.92 16.63
C ALA A 100 -3.05 -6.94 17.09
N GLN A 101 -2.79 -5.63 17.03
CA GLN A 101 -3.79 -4.60 17.34
C GLN A 101 -4.99 -4.64 16.39
N LEU A 102 -4.79 -4.81 15.09
CA LEU A 102 -5.89 -4.99 14.12
C LEU A 102 -6.74 -6.22 14.44
N SER A 103 -6.08 -7.35 14.75
CA SER A 103 -6.75 -8.62 15.07
C SER A 103 -7.60 -8.52 16.34
N ILE A 104 -7.18 -7.69 17.30
CA ILE A 104 -7.96 -7.37 18.50
C ILE A 104 -9.11 -6.41 18.16
N SER A 105 -8.90 -5.48 17.23
CA SER A 105 -9.82 -4.37 16.95
C SER A 105 -11.03 -4.76 16.14
N GLN A 106 -10.94 -5.69 15.18
CA GLN A 106 -12.09 -6.32 14.54
C GLN A 106 -11.68 -7.37 13.51
N SER A 107 -12.54 -8.38 13.35
CA SER A 107 -12.82 -9.12 12.13
C SER A 107 -13.07 -8.13 10.98
N ILE A 108 -12.01 -7.61 10.35
CA ILE A 108 -12.13 -6.67 9.22
C ILE A 108 -12.82 -7.44 8.10
N GLU A 109 -14.13 -7.23 8.01
CA GLU A 109 -14.96 -7.61 6.89
C GLU A 109 -14.20 -7.23 5.62
N GLU A 110 -13.99 -8.23 4.76
CA GLU A 110 -13.76 -8.00 3.34
C GLU A 110 -14.91 -7.12 2.88
N ASP A 111 -14.71 -5.81 2.84
CA ASP A 111 -15.73 -4.89 2.41
C ASP A 111 -15.93 -5.17 0.91
N LYS A 112 -16.95 -5.98 0.60
CA LYS A 112 -17.27 -6.42 -0.77
C LYS A 112 -17.69 -5.25 -1.67
N THR A 113 -17.82 -4.06 -1.09
CA THR A 113 -18.08 -2.80 -1.81
C THR A 113 -16.80 -2.04 -2.18
N ALA A 114 -15.64 -2.46 -1.67
CA ALA A 114 -14.37 -1.84 -1.98
C ALA A 114 -13.99 -2.09 -3.45
N ALA A 115 -13.50 -1.04 -4.13
CA ALA A 115 -13.15 -1.08 -5.54
C ALA A 115 -11.95 -2.02 -5.85
N PHE A 116 -11.23 -2.47 -4.82
CA PHE A 116 -10.15 -3.46 -4.86
C PHE A 116 -10.00 -4.10 -3.48
N ARG A 117 -9.39 -5.30 -3.41
CA ARG A 117 -9.17 -6.00 -2.13
C ARG A 117 -7.96 -5.43 -1.41
N VAL A 118 -8.08 -5.25 -0.10
CA VAL A 118 -6.98 -4.79 0.77
C VAL A 118 -6.74 -5.83 1.86
N LYS A 119 -5.46 -6.15 2.12
CA LYS A 119 -5.10 -7.02 3.24
C LYS A 119 -3.77 -6.60 3.87
N TYR A 120 -3.64 -6.85 5.16
CA TYR A 120 -2.47 -6.52 5.97
C TYR A 120 -1.70 -7.79 6.31
N PHE A 121 -0.37 -7.69 6.31
CA PHE A 121 0.56 -8.80 6.58
C PHE A 121 1.74 -8.29 7.41
N SER A 122 2.33 -9.17 8.22
CA SER A 122 3.64 -8.94 8.84
C SER A 122 4.79 -9.53 8.00
N ASP A 123 4.50 -10.49 7.13
CA ASP A 123 5.48 -11.19 6.30
C ASP A 123 5.34 -10.91 4.80
N MET A 124 6.48 -10.65 4.16
CA MET A 124 6.59 -10.31 2.74
C MET A 124 6.19 -11.47 1.82
N VAL A 125 6.52 -12.71 2.19
CA VAL A 125 6.22 -13.90 1.39
C VAL A 125 4.73 -14.18 1.40
N GLU A 126 4.08 -14.06 2.56
CA GLU A 126 2.63 -14.19 2.68
C GLU A 126 1.89 -13.11 1.89
N ALA A 127 2.32 -11.85 1.99
CA ALA A 127 1.74 -10.74 1.23
C ALA A 127 1.80 -10.98 -0.28
N LYS A 128 2.97 -11.39 -0.80
CA LYS A 128 3.14 -11.70 -2.23
C LYS A 128 2.33 -12.91 -2.66
N SER A 129 2.28 -13.96 -1.84
CA SER A 129 1.50 -15.17 -2.14
C SER A 129 0.01 -14.84 -2.31
N TRP A 130 -0.53 -13.99 -1.43
CA TRP A 130 -1.90 -13.51 -1.55
C TRP A 130 -2.12 -12.56 -2.75
N LEU A 131 -1.19 -11.62 -2.98
CA LEU A 131 -1.28 -10.69 -4.13
C LEU A 131 -1.32 -11.40 -5.47
N PHE A 132 -0.60 -12.51 -5.61
CA PHE A 132 -0.55 -13.26 -6.85
C PHE A 132 -1.57 -14.38 -6.92
N GLU A 133 -2.43 -14.51 -5.90
CA GLU A 133 -3.35 -15.64 -5.74
C GLU A 133 -2.64 -16.96 -6.02
N LEU A 134 -1.41 -17.10 -5.51
CA LEU A 134 -0.69 -18.36 -5.54
C LEU A 134 -1.39 -19.28 -4.55
N ASP A 135 -2.54 -19.80 -4.97
CA ASP A 135 -3.22 -20.86 -4.28
C ASP A 135 -2.22 -21.98 -4.09
N LYS A 136 -2.20 -22.54 -2.88
CA LYS A 136 -1.68 -23.89 -2.66
C LYS A 136 -2.55 -24.83 -3.49
N VAL A 137 -2.22 -24.96 -4.77
CA VAL A 137 -2.70 -26.04 -5.62
C VAL A 137 -2.31 -27.32 -4.88
N SER A 138 -3.31 -27.89 -4.20
CA SER A 138 -3.24 -29.14 -3.46
C SER A 138 -4.02 -30.17 -4.26
#